data_AF-A0A7Y6TWX8-F1
#
_entry.id   AF-A0A7Y6TWX8-F1
#
_cell.length_a   1.000
_cell.length_b   1.000
_cell.length_c   1.000
_cell.angle_alpha   90.00
_cell.angle_beta   90.00
_cell.angle_gamma   90.00
#
_symmetry.space_group_name_H-M   'P 1'
#
loop_
_entity.id
_entity.type
_entity.pdbx_description
1 polymer ?
#
loop_
_entity_poly.entity_id
_entity_poly.type
_entity_poly.pdbx_seq_one_letter_code
_entity_poly.pdbx_strand_id
1 'polypeptide(L)' 'MKTYDIEVQRLKSARHDHGMIELGADALVQTRQLRDGQPDASALRLTVDNARALVLLLKQQLAELDKLQPRSRRSGRA' A
#
# COMPACT_ATOMS: atom_id res chain seq x y z
N MET A 1 10.36 12.87 12.22
CA MET A 1 9.01 13.17 11.67
C MET A 1 7.98 12.90 12.77
N LYS A 2 6.72 13.39 12.72
CA LYS A 2 5.70 12.88 13.66
C LYS A 2 5.37 11.44 13.31
N THR A 3 5.40 10.55 14.28
CA THR A 3 5.08 9.12 14.10
C THR A 3 3.64 8.84 14.54
N TYR A 4 3.02 7.86 13.89
CA TYR A 4 1.63 7.48 14.14
C TYR A 4 1.49 5.97 14.30
N ASP A 5 0.60 5.55 15.17
CA ASP A 5 0.00 4.22 15.16
C ASP A 5 -1.29 4.29 14.33
N ILE A 6 -1.33 3.56 13.23
CA ILE A 6 -2.44 3.52 12.28
C ILE A 6 -3.01 2.12 12.30
N GLU A 7 -4.28 1.97 12.68
CA GLU A 7 -5.00 0.70 12.71
C GLU A 7 -6.12 0.71 11.67
N VAL A 8 -6.01 -0.15 10.66
CA VAL A 8 -7.01 -0.23 9.58
C VAL A 8 -8.13 -1.17 9.97
N GLN A 9 -9.33 -0.59 10.04
CA GLN A 9 -10.56 -1.32 10.31
C GLN A 9 -11.13 -1.94 9.03
N ARG A 10 -11.11 -1.20 7.92
CA ARG A 10 -11.64 -1.68 6.63
C ARG A 10 -10.97 -1.01 5.44
N LEU A 11 -10.55 -1.80 4.46
CA LEU A 11 -10.12 -1.32 3.15
C LEU A 11 -11.34 -1.07 2.25
N LYS A 12 -11.39 0.08 1.59
CA LYS A 12 -12.50 0.51 0.72
C LYS A 12 -12.12 0.59 -0.75
N SER A 13 -10.90 1.02 -1.04
CA SER A 13 -10.42 1.16 -2.41
C SER A 13 -8.90 1.04 -2.47
N ALA A 14 -8.41 0.63 -3.64
CA ALA A 14 -7.02 0.75 -4.04
C ALA A 14 -7.01 1.25 -5.48
N ARG A 15 -6.30 2.35 -5.73
CA ARG A 15 -6.14 2.90 -7.08
C ARG A 15 -4.69 3.25 -7.33
N HIS A 16 -4.21 3.01 -8.54
CA HIS A 16 -2.98 3.62 -8.98
C HIS A 16 -3.22 5.06 -9.43
N ASP A 17 -2.37 5.98 -8.98
CA ASP A 17 -2.33 7.35 -9.45
C ASP A 17 -0.89 7.86 -9.44
N HIS A 18 -0.43 8.44 -10.56
CA HIS A 18 0.90 9.07 -10.69
C HIS A 18 2.09 8.30 -10.07
N GLY A 19 2.17 6.97 -10.23
CA GLY A 19 3.25 6.13 -9.71
C GLY A 19 3.07 5.71 -8.25
N MET A 20 1.93 6.02 -7.64
CA MET A 20 1.58 5.67 -6.27
C MET A 20 0.35 4.76 -6.26
N ILE A 21 0.28 3.85 -5.29
CA ILE A 21 -0.97 3.15 -4.96
C ILE A 21 -1.62 3.88 -3.79
N GLU A 22 -2.76 4.49 -4.03
CA GLU A 22 -3.57 5.11 -3.00
C GLU A 22 -4.58 4.11 -2.44
N LEU A 23 -4.64 4.05 -1.12
CA LEU A 23 -5.58 3.19 -0.39
C LEU A 23 -6.61 4.05 0.34
N GLY A 24 -7.89 3.84 0.02
CA GLY A 24 -8.99 4.35 0.83
C GLY A 24 -9.31 3.37 1.94
N ALA A 25 -9.31 3.82 3.20
CA ALA A 25 -9.58 2.96 4.34
C ALA A 25 -10.25 3.71 5.50
N ASP A 26 -11.03 2.97 6.29
CA ASP A 26 -11.39 3.41 7.64
C ASP A 26 -10.26 3.00 8.59
N ALA A 27 -9.68 3.97 9.27
CA ALA A 27 -8.55 3.74 10.18
C ALA A 27 -8.64 4.59 11.44
N LEU A 28 -8.16 4.01 12.54
CA LEU A 28 -7.86 4.73 13.77
C LEU A 28 -6.42 5.21 13.71
N VAL A 29 -6.21 6.53 13.87
CA VAL A 29 -4.88 7.14 13.84
C VAL A 29 -4.59 7.76 15.20
N GLN A 30 -3.49 7.33 15.81
CA GLN A 30 -3.04 7.83 17.10
C GLN A 30 -1.61 8.34 16.97
N THR A 31 -1.30 9.44 17.67
CA THR A 31 0.08 9.93 17.76
C THR A 31 0.90 8.93 18.55
N ARG A 32 2.02 8.48 17.99
CA ARG A 32 2.95 7.61 18.68
C ARG A 32 3.96 8.46 19.45
N GLN A 33 4.07 8.22 20.75
CA GLN A 33 5.18 8.74 21.54
C GLN A 33 6.40 7.87 21.28
N LEU A 34 7.47 8.48 20.76
CA LEU A 34 8.71 7.79 20.49
C LEU A 34 9.33 7.39 21.85
N ARG A 35 9.42 6.09 22.10
CA ARG A 35 10.10 5.55 23.31
C ARG A 35 11.56 5.29 22.98
N ASP A 36 12.44 5.48 23.95
CA ASP A 36 13.87 5.23 23.77
C ASP A 36 14.11 3.81 23.26
N GLY A 37 14.89 3.70 22.17
CA GLY A 37 15.24 2.44 21.52
C GLY A 37 14.26 1.94 20.44
N GLN A 38 13.14 2.64 20.16
CA GLN A 38 12.28 2.31 19.02
C GLN A 38 12.68 3.05 17.73
N PRO A 39 12.49 2.42 16.55
CA PRO A 39 12.66 3.11 15.27
C PRO A 39 11.74 4.32 15.16
N ASP A 40 12.22 5.43 14.59
CA ASP A 40 11.41 6.61 14.28
C ASP A 40 10.52 6.35 13.05
N ALA A 41 9.53 5.46 13.24
CA ALA A 41 8.64 4.97 12.21
C ALA A 41 7.18 4.91 12.69
N SER A 42 6.28 5.32 11.81
CA SER A 42 4.85 5.05 11.95
C SER A 42 4.58 3.55 11.79
N ALA A 43 3.66 3.00 12.57
CA ALA A 43 3.23 1.62 12.45
C ALA A 43 1.86 1.53 11.79
N LEU A 44 1.75 0.66 10.78
CA LEU A 44 0.49 0.28 10.16
C LEU A 44 0.09 -1.11 10.63
N ARG A 45 -1.07 -1.22 11.28
CA ARG A 45 -1.64 -2.47 11.78
C ARG A 45 -2.90 -2.79 11.00
N LEU A 46 -3.01 -4.05 10.59
CA LEU A 46 -4.12 -4.59 9.82
C LEU A 46 -4.51 -5.91 10.46
N THR A 47 -5.79 -6.26 10.47
CA THR A 47 -6.20 -7.66 10.72
C THR A 47 -5.65 -8.55 9.61
N VAL A 48 -5.51 -9.85 9.87
CA VAL A 48 -5.02 -10.81 8.86
C VAL A 48 -5.93 -10.81 7.62
N ASP A 49 -7.24 -10.67 7.81
CA ASP A 49 -8.19 -10.62 6.69
C ASP A 49 -8.04 -9.34 5.86
N ASN A 50 -7.84 -8.18 6.50
CA ASN A 50 -7.52 -6.94 5.79
C ASN A 50 -6.18 -7.05 5.07
N ALA A 51 -5.17 -7.71 5.64
CA ALA A 51 -3.90 -7.95 4.98
C ALA A 51 -4.04 -8.84 3.72
N ARG A 52 -4.85 -9.89 3.79
CA ARG A 52 -5.18 -10.73 2.62
C ARG A 52 -5.90 -9.94 1.53
N ALA A 53 -6.88 -9.11 1.91
CA ALA A 53 -7.59 -8.24 0.99
C ALA A 53 -6.65 -7.23 0.33
N LEU A 54 -5.72 -6.64 1.10
CA LEU A 54 -4.71 -5.73 0.58
C LEU A 54 -3.83 -6.40 -0.48
N VAL A 55 -3.35 -7.62 -0.24
CA VAL A 55 -2.55 -8.37 -1.22
C VAL A 55 -3.31 -8.56 -2.52
N LEU A 56 -4.59 -8.91 -2.46
CA LEU A 56 -5.42 -9.09 -3.66
C LEU A 56 -5.56 -7.78 -4.45
N LEU A 57 -5.89 -6.69 -3.75
CA LEU A 57 -6.05 -5.38 -4.36
C LEU A 57 -4.74 -4.88 -4.98
N LEU A 58 -3.61 -5.04 -4.29
CA LEU A 58 -2.30 -4.65 -4.81
C LEU A 58 -1.93 -5.44 -6.05
N LYS A 59 -2.12 -6.76 -6.04
CA LYS A 59 -1.88 -7.60 -7.23
C LYS A 59 -2.71 -7.14 -8.43
N GLN A 60 -3.97 -6.79 -8.21
CA GLN A 60 -4.83 -6.28 -9.26
C GLN A 60 -4.30 -4.95 -9.83
N GLN A 61 -3.98 -3.98 -8.98
CA GLN A 61 -3.49 -2.67 -9.44
C GLN A 61 -2.15 -2.78 -10.17
N LEU A 62 -1.22 -3.60 -9.67
CA LEU A 62 0.07 -3.82 -10.33
C LEU A 62 -0.10 -4.53 -11.67
N ALA A 63 -0.99 -5.52 -11.77
CA ALA A 63 -1.28 -6.18 -13.04
C ALA A 63 -1.87 -5.24 -14.08
N GLU A 64 -2.71 -4.27 -13.69
CA GLU A 64 -3.20 -3.24 -14.62
C GLU A 64 -2.06 -2.30 -15.08
N LEU A 65 -1.14 -1.93 -14.19
CA LEU A 65 0.04 -1.14 -14.56
C LEU A 65 0.95 -1.88 -15.53
N ASP A 66 1.18 -3.17 -15.31
CA ASP A 66 2.03 -4.00 -16.16
C ASP A 66 1.48 -4.12 -17.59
N LYS A 67 0.15 -4.03 -17.77
CA LYS A 67 -0.47 -3.99 -19.11
C LYS A 67 -0.18 -2.67 -19.83
N LEU A 68 -0.04 -1.57 -19.10
CA LEU A 68 0.19 -0.24 -19.65
C LEU A 68 1.66 -0.01 -20.01
N GLN A 69 2.59 -0.73 -19.38
CA GLN A 69 3.98 -0.71 -19.82
C GLN A 69 4.10 -1.34 -21.21
N PRO A 70 4.55 -0.59 -22.25
CA PRO A 70 4.71 -1.16 -23.57
C PRO A 70 5.70 -2.32 -23.47
N ARG A 71 5.33 -3.49 -24.00
CA ARG A 71 6.22 -4.66 -24.14
C ARG A 71 7.33 -4.33 -25.15
N SER A 72 8.23 -3.40 -24.83
CA SER A 72 9.27 -2.84 -25.71
C SER A 72 10.43 -3.83 -25.98
N ARG A 73 10.18 -5.14 -25.86
CA ARG A 73 11.19 -6.20 -26.00
C ARG A 73 10.72 -7.41 -26.81
N ARG A 74 9.71 -7.26 -27.68
CA ARG A 74 9.31 -8.32 -28.63
C ARG A 74 9.30 -7.89 -30.11
N SER A 75 10.05 -6.87 -30.47
CA SER A 75 10.30 -6.48 -31.88
C SER A 75 11.77 -6.58 -32.29
N GLY A 76 12.63 -7.21 -31.48
CA GLY A 76 14.05 -7.42 -31.78
C GLY A 76 14.36 -8.87 -32.11
N ARG A 77 13.74 -9.43 -33.15
CA ARG A 77 14.27 -10.61 -33.84
C ARG A 77 14.16 -10.34 -35.34
N ALA A 78 15.21 -9.70 -35.86
CA ALA A 78 15.63 -9.78 -37.26
C ALA A 78 16.98 -10.49 -37.26
#